data_AF-A0A537AEZ1-F1
#
_entry.id   AF-A0A537AEZ1-F1
#
_cell.length_a   1.000
_cell.length_b   1.000
_cell.length_c   1.000
_cell.angle_alpha   90.00
_cell.angle_beta   90.00
_cell.angle_gamma   90.00
#
_symmetry.space_group_name_H-M   'P 1'
#
loop_
_entity.id
_entity.type
_entity.pdbx_description
1 polymer ?
#
loop_
_entity_poly.entity_id
_entity_poly.type
_entity_poly.pdbx_seq_one_letter_code
_entity_poly.pdbx_strand_id
1 'polypeptide(L)'
;MEFPARAWTLLQVQFLLVVAIFGFANMYIKNGGIRYQGAPTIVGQADHTADGSSSSRADPGPLANRIDALYYSAVTLSTVGYGDFTPTSSAARLLVIWQLGTAMLMLLGVFPLIVGRISDF
;
A
#
# COMPACT_ATOMS: atom_id res chain seq x y z
N MET A 1 36.11 -13.31 -5.30
CA MET A 1 35.35 -12.61 -4.23
C MET A 1 33.89 -12.95 -4.44
N GLU A 2 33.41 -14.02 -3.80
CA GLU A 2 32.02 -14.49 -3.96
C GLU A 2 31.15 -13.66 -3.03
N PHE A 3 30.33 -12.78 -3.61
CA PHE A 3 29.39 -11.97 -2.84
C PHE A 3 28.49 -12.91 -2.03
N PRO A 4 28.33 -12.68 -0.72
CA PRO A 4 27.60 -13.62 0.13
C PRO A 4 26.14 -13.67 -0.33
N ALA A 5 25.72 -14.79 -0.94
CA ALA A 5 24.40 -14.99 -1.53
C ALA A 5 23.22 -14.63 -0.59
N ARG A 6 23.47 -14.64 0.72
CA ARG A 6 22.60 -14.14 1.80
C ARG A 6 22.20 -12.67 1.68
N ALA A 7 23.13 -11.78 1.33
CA ALA A 7 22.85 -10.36 1.17
C ALA A 7 22.01 -10.09 -0.09
N TRP A 8 22.23 -10.90 -1.13
CA TRP A 8 21.50 -10.81 -2.39
C TRP A 8 20.03 -11.19 -2.24
N THR A 9 19.72 -12.30 -1.54
CA THR A 9 18.33 -12.72 -1.32
C THR A 9 17.55 -11.73 -0.46
N LEU A 10 18.19 -11.15 0.56
CA LEU A 10 17.53 -10.14 1.41
C LEU A 10 17.28 -8.84 0.65
N LEU A 11 18.25 -8.37 -0.15
CA LEU A 11 18.06 -7.23 -1.03
C LEU A 11 16.95 -7.48 -2.06
N GLN A 12 16.91 -8.67 -2.65
CA GLN A 12 15.90 -9.05 -3.64
C GLN A 12 14.48 -9.07 -3.03
N VAL A 13 14.31 -9.60 -1.82
CA VAL A 13 13.00 -9.62 -1.13
C VAL A 13 12.54 -8.20 -0.81
N GLN A 14 13.42 -7.34 -0.28
CA GLN A 14 13.06 -5.95 0.02
C GLN A 14 12.79 -5.14 -1.25
N PHE A 15 13.55 -5.37 -2.32
CA PHE A 15 13.30 -4.76 -3.61
C PHE A 15 11.92 -5.18 -4.16
N LEU A 16 11.57 -6.46 -4.10
CA LEU A 16 10.24 -6.95 -4.51
C LEU A 16 9.12 -6.35 -3.66
N LEU A 17 9.34 -6.19 -2.36
CA LEU A 17 8.36 -5.58 -1.45
C LEU A 17 8.12 -4.11 -1.84
N VAL A 18 9.17 -3.34 -2.07
CA VAL A 18 9.05 -1.93 -2.51
C VAL A 18 8.36 -1.85 -3.87
N VAL A 19 8.73 -2.69 -4.83
CA VAL A 19 8.10 -2.73 -6.16
C VAL A 19 6.61 -3.07 -6.06
N ALA A 20 6.23 -4.01 -5.19
CA ALA A 20 4.83 -4.37 -4.97
C ALA A 20 4.04 -3.17 -4.41
N ILE A 21 4.57 -2.50 -3.38
CA ILE A 21 3.90 -1.35 -2.75
C ILE A 21 3.72 -0.20 -3.75
N PHE A 22 4.80 0.21 -4.44
CA PHE A 22 4.76 1.30 -5.42
C PHE A 22 3.96 0.94 -6.68
N GLY A 23 4.07 -0.30 -7.16
CA GLY A 23 3.35 -0.78 -8.33
C GLY A 23 1.84 -0.76 -8.10
N PHE A 24 1.38 -1.29 -6.97
CA PHE A 24 -0.03 -1.25 -6.60
C PHE A 24 -0.51 0.16 -6.27
N ALA A 25 0.29 0.97 -5.56
CA ALA A 25 -0.06 2.36 -5.28
C ALA A 25 -0.29 3.15 -6.58
N ASN A 26 0.59 3.00 -7.57
CA ASN A 26 0.40 3.63 -8.89
C ASN A 26 -0.85 3.11 -9.60
N MET A 27 -1.17 1.83 -9.43
CA MET A 27 -2.37 1.23 -10.02
C MET A 27 -3.66 1.72 -9.34
N TYR A 28 -3.65 1.96 -8.03
CA TYR A 28 -4.80 2.52 -7.32
C TYR A 28 -5.12 3.95 -7.75
N ILE A 29 -4.09 4.76 -7.96
CA ILE A 29 -4.25 6.15 -8.45
C ILE A 29 -4.85 6.14 -9.86
N LYS A 30 -4.36 5.27 -10.76
CA LYS A 30 -4.87 5.16 -12.13
C LYS A 30 -6.31 4.68 -12.21
N ASN A 31 -6.76 3.87 -11.25
CA ASN A 31 -8.13 3.34 -11.25
C ASN A 31 -9.16 4.27 -10.58
N GLY A 32 -8.75 5.17 -9.67
CA GLY A 32 -9.63 6.16 -9.03
C GLY A 32 -10.86 5.56 -8.32
N GLY A 33 -10.82 4.26 -8.01
CA GLY A 33 -11.99 3.47 -7.61
C GLY A 33 -12.10 3.21 -6.11
N ILE A 34 -11.20 3.80 -5.32
CA ILE A 34 -11.19 3.67 -3.85
C ILE A 34 -11.55 5.04 -3.27
N ARG A 35 -12.32 5.04 -2.18
CA ARG A 35 -12.85 6.24 -1.53
C ARG A 35 -12.61 6.17 -0.03
N TYR A 36 -12.46 7.33 0.59
CA TYR A 36 -12.39 7.47 2.03
C TYR A 36 -13.80 7.31 2.65
N GLN A 37 -13.93 6.48 3.68
CA GLN A 37 -15.19 6.13 4.36
C GLN A 37 -15.24 6.73 5.78
N GLY A 38 -14.68 7.93 5.99
CA GLY A 38 -14.82 8.63 7.27
C GLY A 38 -16.23 9.18 7.48
N ALA A 39 -16.64 9.31 8.75
CA ALA A 39 -17.91 9.93 9.13
C ALA A 39 -18.03 11.34 8.51
N PRO A 40 -19.23 11.76 8.06
CA PRO A 40 -19.43 13.12 7.60
C PRO A 40 -19.19 14.05 8.79
N THR A 41 -18.02 14.70 8.83
CA THR A 41 -17.75 15.71 9.84
C THR A 41 -18.73 16.85 9.59
N ILE A 42 -19.69 17.03 10.51
CA ILE A 42 -20.55 18.21 10.54
C ILE A 42 -19.66 19.40 10.92
N VAL A 43 -18.98 20.00 9.95
CA VAL A 43 -18.29 21.29 10.12
C VAL A 43 -18.49 22.05 8.82
N GLY A 44 -19.24 23.15 8.92
CA GLY A 44 -19.50 24.05 7.80
C GLY A 44 -18.24 24.77 7.33
N GLN A 45 -18.29 25.16 6.06
CA GLN A 45 -17.90 26.48 5.56
C GLN A 45 -17.34 27.47 6.62
N ALA A 46 -16.02 27.66 6.60
CA ALA A 46 -15.23 28.85 7.03
C ALA A 46 -13.77 28.36 7.18
N ASP A 47 -12.71 28.97 6.68
CA ASP A 47 -12.52 30.23 6.00
C ASP A 47 -11.13 30.19 5.33
N HIS A 48 -10.88 31.07 4.38
CA HIS A 48 -9.59 31.22 3.71
C HIS A 48 -8.59 31.99 4.59
N THR A 49 -7.52 31.36 5.07
CA THR A 49 -6.28 32.08 5.43
C THR A 49 -5.03 31.25 5.15
N ALA A 50 -4.30 31.73 4.14
CA ALA A 50 -2.86 31.68 3.92
C ALA A 50 -1.99 30.93 4.94
N ASP A 51 -1.42 29.79 4.52
CA ASP A 51 0.02 29.60 4.63
C ASP A 51 0.54 28.58 3.60
N GLY A 52 1.73 28.85 3.05
CA GLY A 52 2.35 28.15 1.92
C GLY A 52 2.96 26.79 2.25
N SER A 53 2.35 26.01 3.14
CA SER A 53 2.68 24.60 3.34
C SER A 53 1.69 23.74 2.56
N SER A 54 2.18 22.86 1.69
CA SER A 54 1.42 21.93 0.85
C SER A 54 0.67 20.86 1.66
N SER A 55 -0.26 21.30 2.50
CA SER A 55 -1.27 20.51 3.19
C SER A 55 -2.58 20.60 2.43
N SER A 56 -2.67 19.91 1.29
CA SER A 56 -3.94 19.68 0.59
C SER A 56 -4.77 18.66 1.36
N ARG A 57 -5.44 19.13 2.42
CA ARG A 57 -6.55 18.41 3.07
C ARG A 57 -7.86 18.78 2.37
N ALA A 58 -8.73 17.77 2.25
CA ALA A 58 -10.17 17.86 2.04
C ALA A 58 -10.69 18.17 0.62
N ASP A 59 -10.43 17.25 -0.31
CA ASP A 59 -11.49 16.82 -1.24
C ASP A 59 -11.88 15.39 -0.88
N PRO A 60 -13.18 15.04 -0.71
CA PRO A 60 -13.67 13.67 -0.76
C PRO A 60 -13.62 13.16 -2.22
N GLY A 61 -12.44 13.23 -2.81
CA GLY A 61 -12.13 12.80 -4.16
C GLY A 61 -11.62 11.35 -4.20
N PRO A 62 -11.45 10.79 -5.41
CA PRO A 62 -10.74 9.51 -5.59
C PRO A 62 -9.35 9.56 -4.93
N LEU A 63 -8.76 8.42 -4.52
CA LEU A 63 -7.34 8.40 -4.10
C LEU A 63 -6.43 8.85 -5.26
N ALA A 64 -6.20 10.16 -5.34
CA ALA A 64 -5.31 10.80 -6.30
C ALA A 64 -3.93 11.09 -5.68
N ASN A 65 -3.87 11.20 -4.34
CA ASN A 65 -2.66 11.51 -3.63
C ASN A 65 -1.76 10.28 -3.50
N ARG A 66 -0.47 10.44 -3.84
CA ARG A 66 0.49 9.31 -3.87
C ARG A 66 0.73 8.72 -2.49
N ILE A 67 0.73 9.56 -1.46
CA ILE A 67 0.98 9.16 -0.07
C ILE A 67 -0.18 8.29 0.44
N ASP A 68 -1.43 8.65 0.14
CA ASP A 68 -2.61 7.90 0.60
C ASP A 68 -2.71 6.53 -0.10
N ALA A 69 -2.36 6.47 -1.39
CA ALA A 69 -2.29 5.20 -2.12
C ALA A 69 -1.14 4.30 -1.63
N LEU A 70 0.01 4.87 -1.27
CA LEU A 70 1.11 4.14 -0.63
C LEU A 70 0.70 3.60 0.73
N TYR A 71 0.05 4.41 1.56
CA TYR A 71 -0.49 3.98 2.85
C TYR A 71 -1.49 2.84 2.68
N TYR A 72 -2.48 2.98 1.79
CA TYR A 72 -3.46 1.92 1.55
C TYR A 72 -2.81 0.62 1.07
N SER A 73 -1.86 0.72 0.14
CA SER A 73 -1.10 -0.43 -0.36
C SER A 73 -0.27 -1.08 0.76
N ALA A 74 0.39 -0.29 1.61
CA ALA A 74 1.20 -0.78 2.72
C ALA A 74 0.35 -1.47 3.80
N VAL A 75 -0.78 -0.88 4.19
CA VAL A 75 -1.74 -1.43 5.17
C VAL A 75 -2.41 -2.71 4.67
N THR A 76 -2.65 -2.78 3.35
CA THR A 76 -3.19 -3.99 2.71
C THR A 76 -2.13 -5.09 2.62
N LEU A 77 -0.89 -4.75 2.24
CA LEU A 77 0.23 -5.69 2.16
C LEU A 77 0.63 -6.24 3.53
N SER A 78 0.59 -5.40 4.58
CA SER A 78 0.81 -5.80 5.96
C SER A 78 -0.37 -6.55 6.58
N THR A 79 -1.48 -6.69 5.84
CA THR A 79 -2.73 -7.32 6.31
C THR A 79 -3.36 -6.67 7.55
N VAL A 80 -3.00 -5.42 7.87
CA VAL A 80 -3.55 -4.67 9.00
C VAL A 80 -4.99 -4.23 8.72
N GLY A 81 -5.25 -3.68 7.54
CA GLY A 81 -6.60 -3.41 7.04
C GLY A 81 -7.48 -2.51 7.93
N TYR A 82 -7.04 -1.29 8.26
CA TYR A 82 -7.80 -0.36 9.12
C TYR A 82 -9.22 -0.01 8.64
N GLY A 83 -9.51 -0.15 7.34
CA GLY A 83 -10.87 0.05 6.80
C GLY A 83 -11.30 1.52 6.60
N ASP A 84 -10.36 2.46 6.68
CA ASP A 84 -10.56 3.89 6.41
C ASP A 84 -10.77 4.19 4.91
N PHE A 85 -10.19 3.38 4.04
CA PHE A 85 -10.37 3.43 2.59
C PHE A 85 -11.05 2.18 2.05
N THR A 86 -12.10 2.36 1.25
CA THR A 86 -12.92 1.27 0.73
C THR A 86 -12.99 1.29 -0.80
N PRO A 87 -12.76 0.15 -1.49
CA PRO A 87 -12.92 0.06 -2.94
C PRO A 87 -14.41 0.06 -3.34
N THR A 88 -14.86 1.14 -3.95
CA THR A 88 -16.25 1.29 -4.43
C THR A 88 -16.42 0.78 -5.87
N SER A 89 -15.36 0.82 -6.68
CA SER A 89 -15.36 0.32 -8.06
C SER A 89 -15.05 -1.17 -8.16
N SER A 90 -15.70 -1.88 -9.08
CA SER A 90 -15.44 -3.29 -9.40
C SER A 90 -13.97 -3.54 -9.76
N ALA A 91 -13.36 -2.63 -10.51
CA ALA A 91 -11.95 -2.70 -10.87
C ALA A 91 -11.06 -2.61 -9.63
N ALA A 92 -11.33 -1.65 -8.74
CA ALA A 92 -10.55 -1.48 -7.51
C ALA A 92 -10.63 -2.71 -6.58
N ARG A 93 -11.81 -3.34 -6.48
CA ARG A 93 -11.98 -4.59 -5.71
C ARG A 93 -11.13 -5.73 -6.27
N LEU A 94 -11.09 -5.89 -7.60
CA LEU A 94 -10.27 -6.91 -8.24
C LEU A 94 -8.77 -6.68 -7.95
N LEU A 95 -8.32 -5.43 -7.91
CA LEU A 95 -6.93 -5.11 -7.55
C LEU A 95 -6.61 -5.45 -6.11
N VAL A 96 -7.51 -5.16 -5.17
CA VAL A 96 -7.32 -5.53 -3.77
C VAL A 96 -7.21 -7.06 -3.62
N ILE A 97 -8.04 -7.82 -4.34
CA ILE A 97 -7.96 -9.28 -4.37
C ILE A 97 -6.61 -9.74 -4.96
N TRP A 98 -6.16 -9.15 -6.07
CA TRP A 98 -4.86 -9.44 -6.66
C TRP A 98 -3.71 -9.11 -5.70
N GLN A 99 -3.82 -8.01 -4.94
CA GLN A 99 -2.82 -7.60 -3.95
C GLN A 99 -2.74 -8.59 -2.80
N LEU A 100 -3.87 -9.00 -2.25
CA LEU A 100 -3.95 -10.00 -1.19
C LEU A 100 -3.38 -11.34 -1.64
N GLY A 101 -3.68 -11.78 -2.87
CA GLY A 101 -3.10 -13.00 -3.45
C GLY A 101 -1.57 -12.91 -3.58
N THR A 102 -1.07 -11.76 -4.05
CA THR A 102 0.37 -11.50 -4.14
C THR A 102 1.04 -11.48 -2.77
N ALA A 103 0.42 -10.85 -1.77
CA ALA A 103 0.91 -10.80 -0.39
C ALA A 103 0.99 -12.19 0.24
N MET A 104 -0.04 -13.03 0.07
CA MET A 104 -0.04 -14.41 0.56
C MET A 104 1.01 -15.27 -0.12
N LEU A 105 1.17 -15.15 -1.45
CA LEU A 105 2.19 -15.88 -2.19
C LEU A 105 3.60 -15.46 -1.74
N MET A 106 3.81 -14.16 -1.50
CA MET A 106 5.08 -13.64 -1.01
C MET A 106 5.37 -14.14 0.42
N LEU A 107 4.38 -14.15 1.31
CA LEU A 107 4.51 -14.67 2.68
C LEU A 107 4.85 -16.17 2.68
N LEU A 108 4.18 -16.96 1.83
CA LEU A 108 4.44 -18.38 1.64
C LEU A 108 5.84 -18.67 1.07
N GLY A 109 6.40 -17.77 0.26
CA GLY A 109 7.78 -17.91 -0.24
C GLY A 109 8.83 -17.47 0.79
N VAL A 110 8.54 -16.41 1.55
CA VAL A 110 9.47 -15.84 2.53
C VAL A 110 9.61 -16.73 3.78
N PHE A 111 8.52 -17.33 4.26
CA PHE A 111 8.53 -18.21 5.44
C PHE A 111 9.50 -19.41 5.33
N PRO A 112 9.41 -20.30 4.32
CA PRO A 112 10.34 -21.42 4.16
C PRO A 112 11.75 -20.96 3.83
N LEU A 113 11.92 -19.80 3.18
CA LEU A 113 13.24 -19.22 2.93
C LEU A 113 13.91 -18.78 4.23
N ILE A 114 13.16 -18.23 5.19
CA ILE A 114 13.66 -17.91 6.53
C ILE A 114 13.96 -19.17 7.34
N VAL A 115 13.07 -20.18 7.30
CA VAL A 115 13.27 -21.43 8.05
C VAL A 115 14.49 -22.20 7.52
N GLY A 116 14.64 -22.33 6.21
CA GLY A 116 15.84 -22.91 5.59
C GLY A 116 17.12 -22.15 5.97
N ARG A 117 17.03 -20.84 6.14
CA ARG A 117 18.15 -20.01 6.62
C ARG A 117 18.50 -20.21 8.09
N ILE A 118 17.54 -20.60 8.92
CA ILE A 118 17.75 -20.88 10.35
C ILE A 118 18.24 -22.30 10.56
N SER A 119 17.83 -23.26 9.72
CA SER A 119 18.30 -24.66 9.79
C SER A 119 19.72 -24.87 9.30
N ASP A 120 20.26 -23.93 8.52
CA ASP A 120 21.65 -23.94 8.06
C ASP A 120 22.64 -23.34 9.09
N PHE A 121 22.17 -22.97 10.29
CA PHE A 121 22.99 -22.66 11.47
C PHE A 121 23.16 -23.89 12.35
#